data_AF-A0A7R8UD02-F1
#
_entry.id   AF-A0A7R8UD02-F1
#
_cell.length_a   1.000
_cell.length_b   1.000
_cell.length_c   1.000
_cell.angle_alpha   90.00
_cell.angle_beta   90.00
_cell.angle_gamma   90.00
#
_symmetry.space_group_name_H-M   'P 1'
#
loop_
_entity.id
_entity.type
_entity.pdbx_description
1 polymer ?
#
loop_
_entity_poly.entity_id
_entity_poly.type
_entity_poly.pdbx_seq_one_letter_code
_entity_poly.pdbx_strand_id
1 'polypeptide(L)'
;MALLILFSSINPAKGLLNIHEIKEQTGFAEIQLDKTDIVSKTSIILHVINTTEILDLITDFRTNAENLDGQHKDLILTELRHLTNKVRTLIPQETRHKRGLINLVGNTQKWLFGTMDAQDRQDIDDHLKTLDLNTHNLISTINQQVEINKNYCDTFKQLKEIVKRDREIILNRIHNLSMANNHFYDQMFKIQIIKSRIEHIQDNIASTRYGLLHPGILTEEEIQKYEINLNELAYVKVGVAKSENNLLLFAIKIPKEYIAVQLKMVIPVPNDQNKEIDYPNEIVFNLNNSVYKYEKLKYLNELSISKHCMYKQNCNLIKNLNTEILELDTETILIKNAKQLEIIQNCDSRKLILSGNQLLHFSNCQVKILDHYFSNIKEKSQDRFFYPTNQINQNFTDKLTLDDIILYNAENIHKIEELQVPRKITYGINIGFVFVIVFAIFGIFAYLKRNSKACKVQVENQIQENSKRREGEVTYPSASDPIEYETAMCNIRQFLENVGNAKCTSANSSFQSPDTRSANYL
;
A
#
# COMPACT_ATOMS: atom_id res chain seq x y z
N MET A 1 42.32 -3.98 37.83
CA MET A 1 41.17 -4.32 36.98
C MET A 1 41.72 -4.57 35.58
N ALA A 2 41.97 -5.84 35.22
CA ALA A 2 42.63 -6.21 33.97
C ALA A 2 41.55 -6.37 32.89
N LEU A 3 41.64 -5.56 31.83
CA LEU A 3 40.75 -5.61 30.67
C LEU A 3 41.13 -6.84 29.84
N LEU A 4 40.41 -7.93 30.02
CA LEU A 4 40.59 -9.18 29.27
C LEU A 4 39.90 -9.01 27.91
N ILE A 5 40.64 -8.46 26.93
CA ILE A 5 40.19 -8.38 25.54
C ILE A 5 40.20 -9.82 25.00
N LEU A 6 39.03 -10.47 25.03
CA LEU A 6 38.79 -11.71 24.31
C LEU A 6 38.87 -11.40 22.82
N PHE A 7 40.07 -11.49 22.25
CA PHE A 7 40.24 -11.73 20.82
C PHE A 7 39.64 -13.10 20.52
N SER A 8 38.33 -13.13 20.28
CA SER A 8 37.71 -14.24 19.58
C SER A 8 38.41 -14.33 18.23
N SER A 9 39.29 -15.32 18.09
CA SER A 9 39.90 -15.69 16.81
C SER A 9 38.76 -16.07 15.88
N ILE A 10 38.33 -15.11 15.06
CA ILE A 10 37.41 -15.35 13.96
C ILE A 10 38.18 -16.30 13.06
N ASN A 11 37.84 -17.59 13.09
CA ASN A 11 38.37 -18.53 12.11
C ASN A 11 37.89 -18.02 10.76
N PRO A 12 38.78 -17.53 9.88
CA PRO A 12 38.36 -17.07 8.58
C PRO A 12 37.66 -18.23 7.90
N ALA A 13 36.45 -17.98 7.38
CA ALA A 13 35.73 -18.99 6.62
C ALA A 13 36.67 -19.53 5.55
N LYS A 14 36.78 -20.86 5.42
CA LYS A 14 37.62 -21.47 4.39
C LYS A 14 37.19 -20.92 3.03
N GLY A 15 38.15 -20.36 2.29
CA GLY A 15 37.92 -19.93 0.92
C GLY A 15 37.44 -21.10 0.05
N LEU A 16 36.59 -20.81 -0.92
CA LEU A 16 36.11 -21.79 -1.89
C LEU A 16 36.41 -21.26 -3.30
N LEU A 17 36.91 -22.12 -4.17
CA LEU A 17 37.12 -21.84 -5.59
C LEU A 17 36.72 -23.06 -6.43
N ASN A 18 35.66 -22.90 -7.21
CA ASN A 18 35.16 -23.87 -8.18
C ASN A 18 35.39 -23.32 -9.59
N ILE A 19 35.81 -24.19 -10.51
CA ILE A 19 36.10 -23.82 -11.89
C ILE A 19 35.37 -24.82 -12.78
N HIS A 20 34.62 -24.30 -13.74
CA HIS A 20 33.83 -25.06 -14.68
C HIS A 20 34.20 -24.66 -16.11
N GLU A 21 34.63 -25.63 -16.91
CA GLU A 21 34.90 -25.42 -18.32
C GLU A 21 33.58 -25.33 -19.11
N ILE A 22 33.46 -24.32 -19.98
CA ILE A 22 32.33 -24.10 -20.88
C ILE A 22 32.68 -24.72 -22.24
N LYS A 23 31.97 -25.79 -22.63
CA LYS A 23 32.26 -26.62 -23.83
C LYS A 23 31.27 -26.40 -24.98
N GLU A 24 30.39 -25.41 -24.84
CA GLU A 24 29.30 -25.10 -25.75
C GLU A 24 29.82 -24.72 -27.14
N GLN A 25 29.27 -25.37 -28.17
CA GLN A 25 29.69 -25.15 -29.56
C GLN A 25 28.82 -24.12 -30.31
N THR A 26 27.77 -23.62 -29.65
CA THR A 26 26.76 -22.73 -30.24
C THR A 26 27.20 -21.27 -30.34
N GLY A 27 28.37 -20.91 -29.77
CA GLY A 27 28.86 -19.54 -29.74
C GLY A 27 28.28 -18.68 -28.61
N PHE A 28 27.57 -19.30 -27.66
CA PHE A 28 27.05 -18.66 -26.46
C PHE A 28 26.95 -19.68 -25.32
N ALA A 29 26.83 -19.19 -24.09
CA ALA A 29 26.48 -20.00 -22.93
C ALA A 29 25.25 -19.43 -22.21
N GLU A 30 24.43 -20.31 -21.62
CA GLU A 30 23.41 -19.93 -20.63
C GLU A 30 23.98 -20.18 -19.23
N ILE A 31 24.23 -19.11 -18.48
CA ILE A 31 24.72 -19.20 -17.11
C ILE A 31 23.53 -19.03 -16.17
N GLN A 32 23.26 -20.04 -15.35
CA GLN A 32 22.21 -19.95 -14.33
C GLN A 32 22.66 -18.99 -13.23
N LEU A 33 21.86 -17.96 -12.95
CA LEU A 33 22.11 -17.00 -11.87
C LEU A 33 21.28 -17.38 -10.63
N ASP A 34 21.25 -16.54 -9.61
CA ASP A 34 20.38 -16.75 -8.46
C ASP A 34 18.89 -16.60 -8.80
N LYS A 35 18.05 -17.23 -7.97
CA LYS A 35 16.61 -16.99 -8.02
C LYS A 35 16.32 -15.58 -7.52
N THR A 36 15.38 -14.91 -8.15
CA THR A 36 14.86 -13.62 -7.69
C THR A 36 13.35 -13.64 -7.69
N ASP A 37 12.77 -12.83 -6.81
CA ASP A 37 11.35 -12.55 -6.84
C ASP A 37 11.06 -11.40 -7.81
N ILE A 38 9.98 -11.54 -8.58
CA ILE A 38 9.45 -10.50 -9.47
C ILE A 38 8.04 -10.17 -9.02
N VAL A 39 7.75 -8.88 -8.86
CA VAL A 39 6.42 -8.38 -8.53
C VAL A 39 5.47 -8.69 -9.69
N SER A 40 4.45 -9.51 -9.44
CA SER A 40 3.44 -9.90 -10.43
C SER A 40 2.13 -9.12 -10.28
N LYS A 41 1.82 -8.69 -9.05
CA LYS A 41 0.64 -7.86 -8.76
C LYS A 41 0.98 -6.73 -7.80
N THR A 42 0.23 -5.66 -7.93
CA THR A 42 0.35 -4.46 -7.10
C THR A 42 -1.02 -3.94 -6.69
N SER A 43 -1.06 -3.17 -5.61
CA SER A 43 -2.17 -2.30 -5.23
C SER A 43 -1.69 -0.85 -5.23
N ILE A 44 -2.59 0.09 -5.44
CA ILE A 44 -2.33 1.53 -5.39
C ILE A 44 -3.12 2.12 -4.22
N ILE A 45 -2.44 2.93 -3.41
CA ILE A 45 -3.07 3.77 -2.41
C ILE A 45 -3.02 5.20 -2.92
N LEU A 46 -4.17 5.89 -2.92
CA LEU A 46 -4.30 7.29 -3.27
C LEU A 46 -4.58 8.12 -2.02
N HIS A 47 -3.69 9.04 -1.69
CA HIS A 47 -3.95 10.05 -0.66
C HIS A 47 -4.37 11.32 -1.35
N VAL A 48 -5.62 11.73 -1.12
CA VAL A 48 -6.20 12.93 -1.72
C VAL A 48 -6.16 14.05 -0.70
N ILE A 49 -5.55 15.17 -1.06
CA ILE A 49 -5.41 16.33 -0.19
C ILE A 49 -6.02 17.56 -0.86
N ASN A 50 -7.07 18.11 -0.27
CA ASN A 50 -7.69 19.33 -0.74
C ASN A 50 -6.98 20.56 -0.15
N THR A 51 -6.12 21.21 -0.95
CA THR A 51 -5.38 22.39 -0.46
C THR A 51 -6.29 23.60 -0.24
N THR A 52 -7.44 23.67 -0.91
CA THR A 52 -8.44 24.72 -0.69
C THR A 52 -9.06 24.60 0.70
N GLU A 53 -9.37 23.39 1.17
CA GLU A 53 -9.90 23.17 2.53
C GLU A 53 -8.91 23.63 3.62
N ILE A 54 -7.61 23.43 3.40
CA ILE A 54 -6.56 23.91 4.32
C ILE A 54 -6.53 25.45 4.32
N LEU A 55 -6.63 26.09 3.15
CA LEU A 55 -6.68 27.56 3.04
C LEU A 55 -7.93 28.15 3.69
N ASP A 56 -9.08 27.52 3.52
CA ASP A 56 -10.33 27.92 4.17
C ASP A 56 -10.20 27.83 5.70
N LEU A 57 -9.63 26.73 6.21
CA LEU A 57 -9.37 26.56 7.64
C LEU A 57 -8.46 27.67 8.19
N ILE A 58 -7.36 27.98 7.49
CA ILE A 58 -6.45 29.07 7.87
C ILE A 58 -7.20 30.42 7.85
N THR A 59 -8.13 30.62 6.91
CA THR A 59 -8.96 31.83 6.81
C THR A 59 -9.96 31.93 7.97
N ASP A 60 -10.55 30.81 8.41
CA ASP A 60 -11.40 30.75 9.59
C ASP A 60 -10.61 31.12 10.86
N PHE A 61 -9.40 30.57 11.03
CA PHE A 61 -8.50 30.96 12.13
C PHE A 61 -8.15 32.45 12.11
N ARG A 62 -7.88 33.00 10.91
CA ARG A 62 -7.56 34.42 10.75
C ARG A 62 -8.73 35.29 11.19
N THR A 63 -9.95 34.94 10.78
CA THR A 63 -11.17 35.66 11.16
C THR A 63 -11.38 35.63 12.68
N ASN A 64 -11.11 34.49 13.32
CA ASN A 64 -11.17 34.38 14.78
C ASN A 64 -10.12 35.26 15.47
N ALA A 65 -8.88 35.26 14.97
CA ALA A 65 -7.77 36.03 15.51
C ALA A 65 -7.95 37.55 15.36
N GLU A 66 -8.69 38.00 14.35
CA GLU A 66 -8.98 39.43 14.15
C GLU A 66 -9.77 40.06 15.32
N ASN A 67 -10.50 39.24 16.09
CA ASN A 67 -11.26 39.64 17.28
C ASN A 67 -10.44 39.59 18.58
N LEU A 68 -9.14 39.26 18.52
CA LEU A 68 -8.24 39.30 19.66
C LEU A 68 -7.57 40.67 19.77
N ASP A 69 -7.23 41.10 20.99
CA ASP A 69 -6.57 42.38 21.23
C ASP A 69 -5.05 42.23 21.45
N GLY A 70 -4.30 43.25 21.05
CA GLY A 70 -2.89 43.43 21.39
C GLY A 70 -1.90 42.49 20.69
N GLN A 71 -0.76 42.23 21.33
CA GLN A 71 0.38 41.51 20.75
C GLN A 71 0.08 40.05 20.34
N HIS A 72 -0.88 39.41 21.00
CA HIS A 72 -1.30 38.04 20.69
C HIS A 72 -1.91 37.90 19.29
N LYS A 73 -2.63 38.94 18.83
CA LYS A 73 -3.22 38.99 17.48
C LYS A 73 -2.13 39.01 16.41
N ASP A 74 -1.14 39.88 16.57
CA ASP A 74 -0.08 40.05 15.56
C ASP A 74 0.75 38.78 15.37
N LEU A 75 1.04 38.07 16.47
CA LEU A 75 1.77 36.81 16.42
C LEU A 75 0.97 35.71 15.70
N ILE A 76 -0.32 35.54 16.03
CA ILE A 76 -1.19 34.58 15.34
C ILE A 76 -1.31 34.92 13.85
N LEU A 77 -1.58 36.18 13.51
CA LEU A 77 -1.75 36.61 12.12
C LEU A 77 -0.47 36.42 11.29
N THR A 78 0.69 36.62 11.91
CA THR A 78 1.99 36.37 11.27
C THR A 78 2.17 34.88 10.98
N GLU A 79 1.91 34.00 11.94
CA GLU A 79 2.03 32.55 11.73
C GLU A 79 1.04 32.04 10.67
N LEU A 80 -0.22 32.51 10.69
CA LEU A 80 -1.23 32.16 9.67
C LEU A 80 -0.84 32.64 8.27
N ARG A 81 -0.18 33.81 8.16
CA ARG A 81 0.39 34.28 6.88
C ARG A 81 1.49 33.35 6.40
N HIS A 82 2.39 32.90 7.28
CA HIS A 82 3.42 31.94 6.92
C HIS A 82 2.82 30.61 6.45
N LEU A 83 1.81 30.09 7.15
CA LEU A 83 1.09 28.89 6.74
C LEU A 83 0.41 29.04 5.38
N THR A 84 -0.26 30.17 5.14
CA THR A 84 -0.88 30.47 3.84
C THR A 84 0.14 30.38 2.70
N ASN A 85 1.32 30.96 2.92
CA ASN A 85 2.40 30.91 1.93
C ASN A 85 2.93 29.49 1.75
N LYS A 86 3.12 28.71 2.83
CA LYS A 86 3.54 27.30 2.73
C LYS A 86 2.53 26.46 1.95
N VAL A 87 1.22 26.58 2.21
CA VAL A 87 0.19 25.84 1.46
C VAL A 87 0.23 26.17 -0.03
N ARG A 88 0.41 27.45 -0.38
CA ARG A 88 0.55 27.88 -1.78
C ARG A 88 1.78 27.32 -2.48
N THR A 89 2.81 26.89 -1.74
CA THR A 89 3.98 26.22 -2.31
C THR A 89 3.79 24.72 -2.55
N LEU A 90 2.76 24.09 -1.96
CA LEU A 90 2.48 22.66 -2.16
C LEU A 90 2.12 22.34 -3.62
N ILE A 91 1.48 23.29 -4.29
CA ILE A 91 1.07 23.16 -5.68
C ILE A 91 1.81 24.22 -6.50
N PRO A 92 2.68 23.83 -7.44
CA PRO A 92 3.36 24.81 -8.30
C PRO A 92 2.30 25.63 -9.05
N GLN A 93 2.33 26.95 -8.84
CA GLN A 93 1.47 27.86 -9.58
C GLN A 93 1.90 27.90 -11.04
N GLU A 94 0.94 27.77 -11.95
CA GLU A 94 1.21 27.73 -13.38
C GLU A 94 1.67 29.11 -13.86
N THR A 95 2.96 29.39 -13.76
CA THR A 95 3.55 30.62 -14.30
C THR A 95 3.96 30.47 -15.77
N ARG A 96 3.81 29.27 -16.36
CA ARG A 96 4.28 29.00 -17.73
C ARG A 96 3.31 28.12 -18.50
N HIS A 97 2.51 28.74 -19.37
CA HIS A 97 1.81 28.05 -20.46
C HIS A 97 2.84 27.46 -21.42
N LYS A 98 3.17 26.17 -21.29
CA LYS A 98 3.86 25.47 -22.37
C LYS A 98 2.82 25.05 -23.40
N ARG A 99 2.90 25.62 -24.61
CA ARG A 99 2.20 25.15 -25.80
C ARG A 99 2.74 23.76 -26.17
N GLY A 100 1.92 22.73 -26.06
CA GLY A 100 2.26 21.38 -26.50
C GLY A 100 1.25 20.34 -26.00
N LEU A 101 0.55 19.72 -26.95
CA LEU A 101 -0.42 18.61 -26.82
C LEU A 101 -1.58 18.85 -25.83
N ILE A 102 -2.60 19.51 -26.36
CA ILE A 102 -3.95 19.56 -25.80
C ILE A 102 -4.55 18.15 -25.93
N ASN A 103 -4.67 17.42 -24.83
CA ASN A 103 -5.60 16.29 -24.76
C ASN A 103 -6.98 16.89 -24.48
N LEU A 104 -7.73 17.07 -25.57
CA LEU A 104 -9.11 17.53 -25.57
C LEU A 104 -9.97 16.42 -24.93
N VAL A 105 -10.65 16.75 -23.83
CA VAL A 105 -11.69 15.97 -23.11
C VAL A 105 -11.20 15.09 -21.93
N GLY A 106 -11.27 15.66 -20.73
CA GLY A 106 -11.20 14.98 -19.41
C GLY A 106 -10.39 15.78 -18.39
N ASN A 107 -10.83 15.85 -17.12
CA ASN A 107 -10.11 16.48 -16.00
C ASN A 107 -8.63 16.07 -16.03
N THR A 108 -7.72 16.96 -16.44
CA THR A 108 -6.32 16.58 -16.69
C THR A 108 -5.52 16.61 -15.39
N GLN A 109 -5.11 15.43 -14.91
CA GLN A 109 -4.15 15.36 -13.81
C GLN A 109 -2.75 15.64 -14.34
N LYS A 110 -2.06 16.56 -13.68
CA LYS A 110 -0.69 16.91 -14.00
C LYS A 110 0.24 16.26 -13.00
N TRP A 111 0.93 15.22 -13.44
CA TRP A 111 1.99 14.57 -12.67
C TRP A 111 3.15 15.54 -12.45
N LEU A 112 3.49 15.76 -11.20
CA LEU A 112 4.54 16.69 -10.77
C LEU A 112 5.89 15.96 -10.65
N PHE A 113 5.89 14.85 -9.92
CA PHE A 113 7.09 14.08 -9.57
C PHE A 113 6.76 12.60 -9.35
N GLY A 114 7.77 11.72 -9.39
CA GLY A 114 7.64 10.32 -8.99
C GLY A 114 8.25 9.30 -9.93
N THR A 115 8.10 8.03 -9.56
CA THR A 115 8.58 6.84 -10.28
C THR A 115 7.49 6.07 -11.03
N MET A 116 6.24 6.55 -10.98
CA MET A 116 5.12 6.00 -11.76
C MET A 116 5.37 6.11 -13.26
N ASP A 117 5.14 5.03 -14.00
CA ASP A 117 5.29 5.02 -15.46
C ASP A 117 4.03 5.55 -16.17
N ALA A 118 4.00 5.50 -17.52
CA ALA A 118 2.87 6.03 -18.27
C ALA A 118 1.58 5.20 -18.10
N GLN A 119 1.71 3.87 -17.94
CA GLN A 119 0.57 2.98 -17.76
C GLN A 119 -0.03 3.19 -16.38
N ASP A 120 0.81 3.27 -15.34
CA ASP A 120 0.39 3.57 -13.97
C ASP A 120 -0.47 4.83 -13.90
N ARG A 121 -0.02 5.89 -14.57
CA ARG A 121 -0.70 7.18 -14.62
C ARG A 121 -2.05 7.08 -15.32
N GLN A 122 -2.11 6.33 -16.41
CA GLN A 122 -3.34 6.10 -17.14
C GLN A 122 -4.35 5.28 -16.31
N ASP A 123 -3.90 4.22 -15.64
CA ASP A 123 -4.74 3.39 -14.77
C ASP A 123 -5.35 4.23 -13.64
N ILE A 124 -4.57 5.14 -13.05
CA ILE A 124 -5.02 6.08 -12.02
C ILE A 124 -6.01 7.10 -12.59
N ASP A 125 -5.71 7.70 -13.75
CA ASP A 125 -6.60 8.66 -14.41
C ASP A 125 -7.96 8.04 -14.75
N ASP A 126 -7.96 6.81 -15.29
CA ASP A 126 -9.18 6.11 -15.66
C ASP A 126 -9.98 5.65 -14.42
N HIS A 127 -9.29 5.28 -13.33
CA HIS A 127 -9.93 5.01 -12.06
C HIS A 127 -10.60 6.26 -11.47
N LEU A 128 -9.92 7.42 -11.50
CA LEU A 128 -10.45 8.67 -10.97
C LEU A 128 -11.60 9.24 -11.81
N LYS A 129 -11.56 9.11 -13.14
CA LYS A 129 -12.72 9.44 -14.00
C LYS A 129 -13.95 8.59 -13.64
N THR A 130 -13.74 7.30 -13.36
CA THR A 130 -14.82 6.39 -12.98
C THR A 130 -15.42 6.79 -11.63
N LEU A 131 -14.61 7.28 -10.70
CA LEU A 131 -15.09 7.82 -9.43
C LEU A 131 -15.91 9.09 -9.62
N ASP A 132 -15.43 10.05 -10.41
CA ASP A 132 -16.14 11.30 -10.72
C ASP A 132 -17.53 11.04 -11.35
N LEU A 133 -17.63 10.05 -12.25
CA LEU A 133 -18.90 9.64 -12.88
C LEU A 133 -19.86 8.94 -11.90
N ASN A 134 -19.35 8.23 -10.90
CA ASN A 134 -20.14 7.45 -9.94
C ASN A 134 -20.39 8.17 -8.60
N THR A 135 -19.90 9.41 -8.43
CA THR A 135 -20.04 10.24 -7.22
C THR A 135 -21.48 10.62 -6.85
N HIS A 136 -22.49 10.13 -7.58
CA HIS A 136 -23.86 10.19 -7.08
C HIS A 136 -24.24 9.08 -6.10
N ASN A 137 -23.49 7.98 -5.90
CA ASN A 137 -23.81 7.06 -4.77
C ASN A 137 -22.81 5.98 -4.29
N LEU A 138 -21.64 5.70 -4.89
CA LEU A 138 -20.87 4.51 -4.45
C LEU A 138 -19.34 4.71 -4.42
N ILE A 139 -18.82 5.05 -3.24
CA ILE A 139 -17.38 5.04 -2.92
C ILE A 139 -16.92 3.64 -2.44
N SER A 140 -17.84 2.71 -2.18
CA SER A 140 -17.52 1.49 -1.40
C SER A 140 -17.22 0.21 -2.20
N THR A 141 -17.29 0.19 -3.54
CA THR A 141 -17.41 -1.11 -4.23
C THR A 141 -16.65 -1.28 -5.55
N ILE A 142 -15.79 -0.37 -6.00
CA ILE A 142 -15.19 -0.51 -7.35
C ILE A 142 -13.66 -0.55 -7.32
N ASN A 143 -13.14 -1.74 -7.68
CA ASN A 143 -11.76 -2.19 -7.84
C ASN A 143 -10.86 -2.16 -6.60
N GLN A 144 -10.64 -3.33 -6.01
CA GLN A 144 -9.70 -3.65 -4.90
C GLN A 144 -8.23 -3.22 -5.13
N GLN A 145 -7.93 -2.58 -6.26
CA GLN A 145 -6.58 -2.18 -6.66
C GLN A 145 -6.28 -0.72 -6.36
N VAL A 146 -7.27 0.14 -6.08
CA VAL A 146 -7.04 1.56 -5.78
C VAL A 146 -7.88 1.96 -4.57
N GLU A 147 -7.24 2.29 -3.45
CA GLU A 147 -7.94 2.80 -2.25
C GLU A 147 -7.67 4.28 -2.03
N ILE A 148 -8.71 5.04 -1.71
CA ILE A 148 -8.59 6.45 -1.32
C ILE A 148 -8.50 6.57 0.19
N ASN A 149 -7.34 6.96 0.70
CA ASN A 149 -7.18 7.32 2.10
C ASN A 149 -7.63 8.77 2.33
N LYS A 150 -8.52 8.97 3.31
CA LYS A 150 -9.09 10.27 3.70
C LYS A 150 -8.50 10.84 5.00
N ASN A 151 -7.49 10.22 5.61
CA ASN A 151 -6.93 10.63 6.90
C ASN A 151 -6.53 12.12 6.97
N TYR A 152 -5.88 12.62 5.91
CA TYR A 152 -5.57 14.06 5.81
C TYR A 152 -6.85 14.92 5.79
N CYS A 153 -7.82 14.57 4.94
CA CYS A 153 -9.09 15.29 4.84
C CYS A 153 -9.87 15.25 6.16
N ASP A 154 -9.94 14.11 6.83
CA ASP A 154 -10.67 13.94 8.08
C ASP A 154 -10.04 14.77 9.21
N THR A 155 -8.70 14.84 9.27
CA THR A 155 -7.99 15.70 10.22
C THR A 155 -8.34 17.17 10.01
N PHE A 156 -8.29 17.68 8.77
CA PHE A 156 -8.62 19.07 8.48
C PHE A 156 -10.10 19.38 8.70
N LYS A 157 -11.00 18.44 8.39
CA LYS A 157 -12.44 18.56 8.64
C LYS A 157 -12.74 18.65 10.14
N GLN A 158 -12.13 17.80 10.96
CA GLN A 158 -12.29 17.86 12.42
C GLN A 158 -11.79 19.19 12.99
N LEU A 159 -10.61 19.66 12.54
CA LEU A 159 -10.08 20.96 12.94
C LEU A 159 -11.01 22.10 12.54
N LYS A 160 -11.58 22.06 11.33
CA LYS A 160 -12.56 23.06 10.87
C LYS A 160 -13.79 23.13 11.78
N GLU A 161 -14.34 22.00 12.17
CA GLU A 161 -15.49 21.96 13.09
C GLU A 161 -15.13 22.38 14.53
N ILE A 162 -13.88 22.19 14.97
CA ILE A 162 -13.40 22.75 16.24
C ILE A 162 -13.33 24.29 16.15
N VAL A 163 -12.73 24.83 15.09
CA VAL A 163 -12.53 26.27 14.89
C VAL A 163 -13.85 27.04 14.76
N LYS A 164 -14.83 26.46 14.06
CA LYS A 164 -16.18 27.04 13.97
C LYS A 164 -16.84 27.12 15.34
N ARG A 165 -16.72 26.09 16.17
CA ARG A 165 -17.24 26.10 17.54
C ARG A 165 -16.52 27.14 18.42
N ASP A 166 -15.21 27.26 18.27
CA ASP A 166 -14.44 28.26 19.01
C ASP A 166 -14.90 29.68 18.68
N ARG A 167 -15.26 29.96 17.41
CA ARG A 167 -15.79 31.26 16.99
C ARG A 167 -16.99 31.69 17.80
N GLU A 168 -17.94 30.79 18.05
CA GLU A 168 -19.12 31.07 18.88
C GLU A 168 -18.73 31.38 20.34
N ILE A 169 -17.69 30.73 20.86
CA ILE A 169 -17.20 30.95 22.23
C ILE A 169 -16.50 32.31 22.34
N ILE A 170 -15.63 32.63 21.37
CA ILE A 170 -14.88 33.89 21.27
C ILE A 170 -15.86 35.08 21.24
N LEU A 171 -16.83 35.04 20.32
CA LEU A 171 -17.80 36.13 20.15
C LEU A 171 -18.65 36.37 21.40
N ASN A 172 -18.86 35.35 22.23
CA ASN A 172 -19.72 35.43 23.40
C ASN A 172 -18.97 35.70 24.73
N ARG A 173 -17.62 35.64 24.79
CA ARG A 173 -16.90 35.60 26.09
C ARG A 173 -15.65 36.47 26.24
N ILE A 174 -15.19 37.20 25.23
CA ILE A 174 -13.96 38.02 25.35
C ILE A 174 -14.28 39.39 25.96
N HIS A 175 -14.56 39.39 27.26
CA HIS A 175 -14.46 40.60 28.10
C HIS A 175 -13.45 40.42 29.25
N ASN A 176 -12.85 39.23 29.41
CA ASN A 176 -11.92 38.90 30.50
C ASN A 176 -10.50 38.60 29.97
N LEU A 177 -9.49 39.32 30.45
CA LEU A 177 -8.07 39.18 30.06
C LEU A 177 -7.49 37.77 30.28
N SER A 178 -7.89 37.06 31.33
CA SER A 178 -7.42 35.69 31.59
C SER A 178 -7.96 34.67 30.58
N MET A 179 -9.16 34.88 30.05
CA MET A 179 -9.72 34.05 28.98
C MET A 179 -9.03 34.31 27.64
N ALA A 180 -8.59 35.55 27.38
CA ALA A 180 -7.86 35.91 26.18
C ALA A 180 -6.50 35.17 26.07
N ASN A 181 -5.76 35.05 27.18
CA ASN A 181 -4.48 34.33 27.20
C ASN A 181 -4.65 32.82 26.97
N ASN A 182 -5.61 32.18 27.63
CA ASN A 182 -5.87 30.75 27.43
C ASN A 182 -6.31 30.46 25.99
N HIS A 183 -7.13 31.35 25.42
CA HIS A 183 -7.57 31.23 24.05
C HIS A 183 -6.41 31.41 23.05
N PHE A 184 -5.48 32.33 23.31
CA PHE A 184 -4.27 32.48 22.50
C PHE A 184 -3.45 31.18 22.43
N TYR A 185 -3.15 30.55 23.57
CA TYR A 185 -2.37 29.31 23.59
C TYR A 185 -3.08 28.16 22.88
N ASP A 186 -4.39 28.04 23.07
CA ASP A 186 -5.21 27.04 22.38
C ASP A 186 -5.22 27.24 20.85
N GLN A 187 -5.41 28.49 20.36
CA GLN A 187 -5.32 28.79 18.93
C GLN A 187 -3.92 28.51 18.39
N MET A 188 -2.86 28.90 19.12
CA MET A 188 -1.48 28.66 18.70
C MET A 188 -1.16 27.17 18.61
N PHE A 189 -1.60 26.36 19.58
CA PHE A 189 -1.44 24.91 19.54
C PHE A 189 -2.09 24.29 18.29
N LYS A 190 -3.32 24.70 17.97
CA LYS A 190 -4.02 24.23 16.74
C LYS A 190 -3.31 24.66 15.47
N ILE A 191 -2.79 25.89 15.43
CA ILE A 191 -1.96 26.39 14.32
C ILE A 191 -0.69 25.55 14.15
N GLN A 192 -0.03 25.15 15.24
CA GLN A 192 1.14 24.26 15.18
C GLN A 192 0.78 22.86 14.65
N ILE A 193 -0.40 22.32 14.97
CA ILE A 193 -0.87 21.06 14.37
C ILE A 193 -1.00 21.20 12.85
N ILE A 194 -1.64 22.28 12.36
CA ILE A 194 -1.78 22.54 10.92
C ILE A 194 -0.41 22.69 10.26
N LYS A 195 0.50 23.43 10.90
CA LYS A 195 1.88 23.61 10.44
C LYS A 195 2.59 22.28 10.25
N SER A 196 2.57 21.43 11.27
CA SER A 196 3.22 20.12 11.24
C SER A 196 2.64 19.24 10.12
N ARG A 197 1.32 19.28 9.89
CA ARG A 197 0.70 18.55 8.77
C ARG A 197 1.11 19.09 7.40
N ILE A 198 1.21 20.41 7.23
CA ILE A 198 1.68 21.02 5.98
C ILE A 198 3.14 20.65 5.72
N GLU A 199 4.00 20.75 6.73
CA GLU A 199 5.42 20.37 6.64
C GLU A 199 5.57 18.90 6.26
N HIS A 200 4.78 18.02 6.88
CA HIS A 200 4.76 16.61 6.52
C HIS A 200 4.35 16.36 5.05
N ILE A 201 3.40 17.13 4.51
CA ILE A 201 3.06 17.07 3.08
C ILE A 201 4.25 17.55 2.22
N GLN A 202 4.94 18.62 2.62
CA GLN A 202 6.13 19.11 1.90
C GLN A 202 7.24 18.05 1.87
N ASP A 203 7.49 17.37 2.99
CA ASP A 203 8.48 16.31 3.09
C ASP A 203 8.11 15.12 2.21
N ASN A 204 6.83 14.72 2.16
CA ASN A 204 6.34 13.69 1.25
C ASN A 204 6.56 14.05 -0.23
N ILE A 205 6.30 15.31 -0.62
CA ILE A 205 6.58 15.80 -1.99
C ILE A 205 8.07 15.72 -2.29
N ALA A 206 8.91 16.17 -1.35
CA ALA A 206 10.35 16.17 -1.49
C ALA A 206 10.91 14.76 -1.65
N SER A 207 10.51 13.80 -0.81
CA SER A 207 10.92 12.40 -0.93
C SER A 207 10.47 11.79 -2.26
N THR A 208 9.24 12.04 -2.68
CA THR A 208 8.71 11.52 -3.95
C THR A 208 9.48 12.05 -5.16
N ARG A 209 10.01 13.29 -5.09
CA ARG A 209 10.88 13.84 -6.13
C ARG A 209 12.18 13.05 -6.31
N TYR A 210 12.66 12.40 -5.25
CA TYR A 210 13.81 11.50 -5.29
C TYR A 210 13.41 10.02 -5.51
N GLY A 211 12.12 9.75 -5.76
CA GLY A 211 11.60 8.39 -5.92
C GLY A 211 11.58 7.59 -4.62
N LEU A 212 11.60 8.27 -3.47
CA LEU A 212 11.61 7.65 -2.14
C LEU A 212 10.22 7.74 -1.50
N LEU A 213 9.82 6.65 -0.85
CA LEU A 213 8.65 6.63 0.03
C LEU A 213 9.04 7.26 1.38
N HIS A 214 8.37 8.34 1.76
CA HIS A 214 8.56 8.93 3.09
C HIS A 214 7.86 8.07 4.16
N PRO A 215 8.49 7.74 5.31
CA PRO A 215 7.91 6.81 6.28
C PRO A 215 6.54 7.23 6.84
N GLY A 216 6.31 8.54 6.98
CA GLY A 216 5.05 9.05 7.51
C GLY A 216 3.92 9.13 6.48
N ILE A 217 4.19 8.85 5.20
CA ILE A 217 3.15 8.91 4.16
C ILE A 217 2.11 7.83 4.36
N LEU A 218 2.47 6.66 4.89
CA LEU A 218 1.56 5.55 5.17
C LEU A 218 1.18 5.52 6.64
N THR A 219 -0.08 5.23 6.96
CA THR A 219 -0.51 4.96 8.34
C THR A 219 -0.14 3.54 8.75
N GLU A 220 -0.09 3.29 10.06
CA GLU A 220 0.11 1.93 10.59
C GLU A 220 -0.98 0.97 10.11
N GLU A 221 -2.23 1.45 10.03
CA GLU A 221 -3.37 0.68 9.52
C GLU A 221 -3.17 0.33 8.05
N GLU A 222 -2.61 1.24 7.23
CA GLU A 222 -2.28 0.96 5.83
C GLU A 222 -1.15 -0.07 5.72
N ILE A 223 -0.10 0.05 6.54
CA ILE A 223 0.99 -0.92 6.56
C ILE A 223 0.46 -2.32 6.89
N GLN A 224 -0.40 -2.43 7.91
CA GLN A 224 -1.02 -3.69 8.31
C GLN A 224 -2.00 -4.22 7.25
N LYS A 225 -2.92 -3.38 6.79
CA LYS A 225 -3.93 -3.75 5.79
C LYS A 225 -3.30 -4.18 4.47
N TYR A 226 -2.21 -3.54 4.09
CA TYR A 226 -1.52 -3.83 2.84
C TYR A 226 -0.38 -4.85 2.98
N GLU A 227 -0.13 -5.36 4.18
CA GLU A 227 0.96 -6.29 4.48
C GLU A 227 2.31 -5.80 3.93
N ILE A 228 2.58 -4.51 4.11
CA ILE A 228 3.75 -3.87 3.49
C ILE A 228 5.02 -4.35 4.18
N ASN A 229 5.81 -5.14 3.46
CA ASN A 229 7.12 -5.58 3.93
C ASN A 229 8.16 -4.46 3.74
N LEU A 230 8.76 -4.00 4.84
CA LEU A 230 9.78 -2.95 4.82
C LEU A 230 11.03 -3.34 4.00
N ASN A 231 11.33 -4.64 3.87
CA ASN A 231 12.44 -5.12 3.05
C ASN A 231 12.17 -5.00 1.54
N GLU A 232 10.91 -4.82 1.16
CA GLU A 232 10.46 -4.76 -0.24
C GLU A 232 10.17 -3.33 -0.71
N LEU A 233 10.47 -2.32 0.11
CA LEU A 233 10.26 -0.91 -0.22
C LEU A 233 10.97 -0.46 -1.49
N ALA A 234 12.03 -1.15 -1.89
CA ALA A 234 12.73 -0.91 -3.16
C ALA A 234 11.82 -1.08 -4.39
N TYR A 235 10.75 -1.87 -4.26
CA TYR A 235 9.75 -2.08 -5.31
C TYR A 235 8.56 -1.13 -5.20
N VAL A 236 8.44 -0.33 -4.14
CA VAL A 236 7.33 0.63 -4.02
C VAL A 236 7.57 1.80 -4.97
N LYS A 237 6.56 2.13 -5.79
CA LYS A 237 6.58 3.32 -6.63
C LYS A 237 5.70 4.41 -6.02
N VAL A 238 6.15 5.65 -6.11
CA VAL A 238 5.46 6.81 -5.57
C VAL A 238 5.32 7.88 -6.63
N GLY A 239 4.21 8.60 -6.63
CA GLY A 239 3.98 9.72 -7.53
C GLY A 239 3.11 10.80 -6.92
N VAL A 240 3.38 12.04 -7.29
CA VAL A 240 2.55 13.19 -6.91
C VAL A 240 1.91 13.77 -8.16
N ALA A 241 0.59 13.94 -8.13
CA ALA A 241 -0.16 14.61 -9.18
C ALA A 241 -0.97 15.78 -8.61
N LYS A 242 -1.19 16.79 -9.45
CA LYS A 242 -2.13 17.89 -9.21
C LYS A 242 -3.35 17.66 -10.08
N SER A 243 -4.55 17.81 -9.50
CA SER A 243 -5.81 17.91 -10.25
C SER A 243 -6.28 19.36 -10.40
N GLU A 244 -7.16 19.63 -11.36
CA GLU A 244 -7.66 20.97 -11.71
C GLU A 244 -8.33 21.68 -10.52
N ASN A 245 -8.91 20.94 -9.57
CA ASN A 245 -9.61 21.46 -8.38
C ASN A 245 -8.69 21.76 -7.18
N ASN A 246 -7.39 22.05 -7.40
CA ASN A 246 -6.39 22.20 -6.33
C ASN A 246 -6.26 20.99 -5.40
N LEU A 247 -6.59 19.81 -5.89
CA LEU A 247 -6.32 18.55 -5.21
C LEU A 247 -4.89 18.13 -5.49
N LEU A 248 -4.18 17.79 -4.42
CA LEU A 248 -2.91 17.10 -4.47
C LEU A 248 -3.16 15.62 -4.25
N LEU A 249 -2.64 14.79 -5.14
CA LEU A 249 -2.78 13.35 -5.12
C LEU A 249 -1.40 12.74 -4.88
N PHE A 250 -1.26 11.94 -3.83
CA PHE A 250 -0.14 11.01 -3.72
C PHE A 250 -0.62 9.63 -4.12
N ALA A 251 0.03 9.05 -5.12
CA ALA A 251 -0.18 7.67 -5.50
C ALA A 251 0.99 6.83 -5.01
N ILE A 252 0.68 5.72 -4.35
CA ILE A 252 1.65 4.79 -3.77
C ILE A 252 1.32 3.40 -4.30
N LYS A 253 2.17 2.86 -5.17
CA LYS A 253 1.99 1.54 -5.78
C LYS A 253 2.82 0.53 -5.01
N ILE A 254 2.13 -0.38 -4.34
CA ILE A 254 2.64 -1.34 -3.37
C ILE A 254 2.61 -2.73 -3.99
N PRO A 255 3.73 -3.48 -3.97
CA PRO A 255 3.75 -4.89 -4.34
C PRO A 255 2.80 -5.75 -3.50
N LYS A 256 2.18 -6.75 -4.12
CA LYS A 256 1.25 -7.68 -3.44
C LYS A 256 1.60 -9.14 -3.62
N GLU A 257 1.99 -9.50 -4.83
CA GLU A 257 2.34 -10.87 -5.14
C GLU A 257 3.69 -10.89 -5.84
N TYR A 258 4.46 -11.92 -5.51
CA TYR A 258 5.77 -12.18 -6.06
C TYR A 258 5.80 -13.54 -6.72
N ILE A 259 6.56 -13.64 -7.80
CA ILE A 259 6.85 -14.92 -8.45
C ILE A 259 8.36 -15.12 -8.37
N ALA A 260 8.76 -16.18 -7.69
CA ALA A 260 10.14 -16.63 -7.67
C ALA A 260 10.50 -17.18 -9.04
N VAL A 261 11.48 -16.58 -9.71
CA VAL A 261 11.96 -17.01 -11.03
C VAL A 261 13.43 -17.37 -10.98
N GLN A 262 13.80 -18.35 -11.80
CA GLN A 262 15.18 -18.71 -12.03
C GLN A 262 15.75 -17.82 -13.14
N LEU A 263 16.68 -16.94 -12.80
CA LEU A 263 17.38 -16.11 -13.77
C LEU A 263 18.42 -16.93 -14.54
N LYS A 264 18.63 -16.54 -15.80
CA LYS A 264 19.69 -17.02 -16.67
C LYS A 264 20.35 -15.84 -17.37
N MET A 265 21.66 -15.85 -17.51
CA MET A 265 22.39 -14.93 -18.37
C MET A 265 22.73 -15.64 -19.68
N VAL A 266 22.28 -15.09 -20.80
CA VAL A 266 22.76 -15.49 -22.12
C VAL A 266 23.97 -14.61 -22.45
N ILE A 267 25.12 -15.24 -22.66
CA ILE A 267 26.40 -14.54 -22.87
C ILE A 267 27.13 -15.13 -24.08
N PRO A 268 27.68 -14.30 -24.99
CA PRO A 268 28.53 -14.79 -26.08
C PRO A 268 29.78 -15.45 -25.51
N VAL A 269 30.07 -16.65 -25.99
CA VAL A 269 31.27 -17.41 -25.63
C VAL A 269 31.84 -18.07 -26.89
N PRO A 270 33.13 -17.90 -27.21
CA PRO A 270 33.71 -18.47 -28.41
C PRO A 270 33.72 -20.00 -28.39
N ASN A 271 33.25 -20.64 -29.45
CA ASN A 271 33.34 -22.10 -29.60
C ASN A 271 34.74 -22.57 -30.03
N ASP A 272 34.90 -23.86 -30.35
CA ASP A 272 36.19 -24.43 -30.78
C ASP A 272 36.74 -23.79 -32.08
N GLN A 273 35.87 -23.15 -32.87
CA GLN A 273 36.26 -22.39 -34.07
C GLN A 273 36.60 -20.92 -33.76
N ASN A 274 36.64 -20.54 -32.49
CA ASN A 274 36.79 -19.17 -32.00
C ASN A 274 35.69 -18.23 -32.53
N LYS A 275 34.45 -18.73 -32.62
CA LYS A 275 33.28 -17.95 -33.03
C LYS A 275 32.27 -17.85 -31.89
N GLU A 276 31.75 -16.65 -31.67
CA GLU A 276 30.66 -16.38 -30.71
C GLU A 276 29.53 -15.62 -31.39
N ILE A 277 28.35 -15.57 -30.76
CA ILE A 277 27.22 -14.80 -31.27
C ILE A 277 27.52 -13.29 -31.23
N ASP A 278 27.11 -12.57 -32.27
CA ASP A 278 27.16 -11.11 -32.31
C ASP A 278 25.89 -10.52 -31.67
N TYR A 279 25.80 -10.63 -30.34
CA TYR A 279 24.68 -10.13 -29.56
C TYR A 279 25.14 -9.77 -28.13
N PRO A 280 24.65 -8.69 -27.51
CA PRO A 280 25.04 -8.34 -26.14
C PRO A 280 24.50 -9.33 -25.10
N ASN A 281 25.16 -9.39 -23.95
CA ASN A 281 24.68 -10.19 -22.82
C ASN A 281 23.26 -9.79 -22.43
N GLU A 282 22.39 -10.76 -22.14
CA GLU A 282 21.03 -10.50 -21.67
C GLU A 282 20.66 -11.44 -20.52
N ILE A 283 20.13 -10.87 -19.44
CA ILE A 283 19.57 -11.65 -18.34
C ILE A 283 18.09 -11.87 -18.64
N VAL A 284 17.65 -13.12 -18.52
CA VAL A 284 16.32 -13.57 -18.91
C VAL A 284 15.77 -14.59 -17.91
N PHE A 285 14.45 -14.79 -17.96
CA PHE A 285 13.78 -15.88 -17.27
C PHE A 285 12.58 -16.37 -18.06
N ASN A 286 12.18 -17.61 -17.80
CA ASN A 286 11.05 -18.25 -18.46
C ASN A 286 9.81 -18.20 -17.58
N LEU A 287 8.68 -17.74 -18.13
CA LEU A 287 7.39 -17.77 -17.46
C LEU A 287 6.28 -17.98 -18.51
N ASN A 288 5.40 -18.97 -18.28
CA ASN A 288 4.26 -19.27 -19.15
C ASN A 288 4.62 -19.38 -20.65
N ASN A 289 5.65 -20.17 -20.97
CA ASN A 289 6.20 -20.37 -22.32
C ASN A 289 6.77 -19.12 -23.01
N SER A 290 6.89 -18.01 -22.28
CA SER A 290 7.52 -16.78 -22.77
C SER A 290 8.85 -16.56 -22.07
N VAL A 291 9.81 -15.97 -22.79
CA VAL A 291 11.10 -15.56 -22.24
C VAL A 291 11.10 -14.06 -22.06
N TYR A 292 11.25 -13.61 -20.83
CA TYR A 292 11.25 -12.19 -20.50
C TYR A 292 12.68 -11.72 -20.30
N LYS A 293 12.97 -10.51 -20.78
CA LYS A 293 14.18 -9.78 -20.41
C LYS A 293 14.03 -9.31 -18.96
N TYR A 294 14.98 -9.69 -18.11
CA TYR A 294 15.01 -9.24 -16.73
C TYR A 294 15.58 -7.82 -16.64
N GLU A 295 14.90 -6.97 -15.89
CA GLU A 295 15.37 -5.65 -15.53
C GLU A 295 15.07 -5.43 -14.04
N LYS A 296 16.09 -4.99 -13.29
CA LYS A 296 15.97 -4.78 -11.85
C LYS A 296 14.92 -3.72 -11.53
N LEU A 297 14.12 -3.94 -10.48
CA LEU A 297 13.06 -3.04 -10.00
C LEU A 297 11.90 -2.79 -10.98
N LYS A 298 11.75 -3.60 -12.03
CA LYS A 298 10.56 -3.61 -12.88
C LYS A 298 9.58 -4.69 -12.44
N TYR A 299 8.29 -4.41 -12.62
CA TYR A 299 7.23 -5.40 -12.41
C TYR A 299 7.03 -6.27 -13.64
N LEU A 300 6.39 -7.42 -13.47
CA LEU A 300 6.19 -8.39 -14.55
C LEU A 300 5.52 -7.79 -15.79
N ASN A 301 4.52 -6.93 -15.61
CA ASN A 301 3.80 -6.26 -16.70
C ASN A 301 4.62 -5.17 -17.42
N GLU A 302 5.75 -4.75 -16.86
CA GLU A 302 6.66 -3.74 -17.42
C GLU A 302 7.85 -4.37 -18.16
N LEU A 303 8.03 -5.69 -18.02
CA LEU A 303 9.12 -6.43 -18.65
C LEU A 303 8.79 -6.73 -20.11
N SER A 304 9.77 -6.54 -20.98
CA SER A 304 9.64 -6.89 -22.40
C SER A 304 9.97 -8.36 -22.63
N ILE A 305 9.25 -9.00 -23.56
CA ILE A 305 9.65 -10.30 -24.11
C ILE A 305 11.03 -10.15 -24.75
N SER A 306 11.95 -11.07 -24.41
CA SER A 306 13.30 -11.08 -24.96
C SER A 306 13.25 -11.23 -26.47
N LYS A 307 14.03 -10.39 -27.15
CA LYS A 307 14.23 -10.43 -28.61
C LYS A 307 15.58 -11.06 -28.97
N HIS A 308 16.27 -11.66 -28.00
CA HIS A 308 17.58 -12.26 -28.18
C HIS A 308 17.59 -13.23 -29.37
N CYS A 309 18.62 -13.14 -30.21
CA CYS A 309 18.71 -13.91 -31.45
C CYS A 309 18.66 -15.43 -31.22
N MET A 310 19.11 -15.88 -30.04
CA MET A 310 19.12 -17.29 -29.65
C MET A 310 17.71 -17.88 -29.62
N TYR A 311 16.74 -17.17 -29.04
CA TYR A 311 15.35 -17.63 -28.99
C TYR A 311 14.65 -17.57 -30.34
N LYS A 312 15.18 -16.76 -31.27
CA LYS A 312 14.72 -16.66 -32.66
C LYS A 312 15.49 -17.57 -33.62
N GLN A 313 16.52 -18.26 -33.15
CA GLN A 313 17.40 -19.13 -33.94
C GLN A 313 18.02 -18.43 -35.16
N ASN A 314 18.37 -17.14 -35.03
CA ASN A 314 18.88 -16.32 -36.14
C ASN A 314 20.14 -15.51 -35.78
N CYS A 315 20.97 -16.02 -34.88
CA CYS A 315 22.21 -15.35 -34.48
C CYS A 315 23.26 -15.39 -35.59
N ASN A 316 23.91 -14.24 -35.82
CA ASN A 316 25.15 -14.17 -36.58
C ASN A 316 26.32 -14.56 -35.68
N LEU A 317 27.34 -15.20 -36.25
CA LEU A 317 28.56 -15.57 -35.55
C LEU A 317 29.72 -14.68 -36.00
N ILE A 318 30.46 -14.13 -35.05
CA ILE A 318 31.67 -13.35 -35.26
C ILE A 318 32.88 -14.07 -34.68
N LYS A 319 34.05 -13.84 -35.26
CA LYS A 319 35.30 -14.45 -34.79
C LYS A 319 35.86 -13.63 -33.62
N ASN A 320 36.09 -14.28 -32.48
CA ASN A 320 36.74 -13.69 -31.32
C ASN A 320 37.89 -14.59 -30.84
N LEU A 321 39.12 -14.07 -30.90
CA LEU A 321 40.37 -14.75 -30.48
C LEU A 321 40.97 -14.15 -29.20
N ASN A 322 40.34 -13.11 -28.67
CA ASN A 322 40.83 -12.35 -27.54
C ASN A 322 40.49 -13.07 -26.25
N THR A 323 41.44 -13.07 -25.30
CA THR A 323 41.15 -13.47 -23.93
C THR A 323 40.43 -12.32 -23.24
N GLU A 324 39.25 -12.58 -22.70
CA GLU A 324 38.42 -11.58 -22.02
C GLU A 324 38.08 -12.10 -20.62
N ILE A 325 38.13 -11.21 -19.62
CA ILE A 325 37.78 -11.52 -18.22
C ILE A 325 36.60 -10.63 -17.85
N LEU A 326 35.47 -11.25 -17.52
CA LEU A 326 34.22 -10.58 -17.19
C LEU A 326 33.78 -10.97 -15.78
N GLU A 327 33.61 -9.98 -14.91
CA GLU A 327 32.95 -10.17 -13.62
C GLU A 327 31.43 -10.17 -13.85
N LEU A 328 30.79 -11.32 -13.64
CA LEU A 328 29.34 -11.47 -13.83
C LEU A 328 28.58 -11.01 -12.59
N ASP A 329 29.12 -11.33 -11.42
CA ASP A 329 28.69 -10.89 -10.10
C ASP A 329 29.89 -10.94 -9.14
N THR A 330 29.66 -10.63 -7.87
CA THR A 330 30.71 -10.57 -6.83
C THR A 330 31.42 -11.90 -6.53
N GLU A 331 30.95 -13.01 -7.11
CA GLU A 331 31.42 -14.38 -6.86
C GLU A 331 31.76 -15.13 -8.14
N THR A 332 31.36 -14.62 -9.29
CA THR A 332 31.40 -15.35 -10.55
C THR A 332 32.16 -14.56 -11.61
N ILE A 333 33.22 -15.17 -12.14
CA ILE A 333 34.06 -14.62 -13.20
C ILE A 333 33.98 -15.53 -14.42
N LEU A 334 33.67 -14.97 -15.59
CA LEU A 334 33.81 -15.63 -16.88
C LEU A 334 35.14 -15.25 -17.52
N ILE A 335 35.90 -16.25 -17.95
CA ILE A 335 37.10 -16.08 -18.75
C ILE A 335 36.85 -16.71 -20.11
N LYS A 336 36.96 -15.91 -21.17
CA LYS A 336 36.84 -16.39 -22.56
C LYS A 336 38.23 -16.64 -23.14
N ASN A 337 38.38 -17.67 -23.97
CA ASN A 337 39.61 -17.96 -24.73
C ASN A 337 40.91 -17.87 -23.90
N ALA A 338 40.95 -18.44 -22.70
CA ALA A 338 42.17 -18.50 -21.89
C ALA A 338 43.28 -19.27 -22.64
N LYS A 339 44.49 -18.72 -22.68
CA LYS A 339 45.67 -19.34 -23.32
C LYS A 339 46.74 -19.62 -22.27
N GLN A 340 46.58 -20.71 -21.53
CA GLN A 340 47.46 -21.11 -20.42
C GLN A 340 47.60 -19.99 -19.36
N LEU A 341 46.44 -19.50 -18.91
CA LEU A 341 46.34 -18.39 -17.98
C LEU A 341 46.58 -18.84 -16.54
N GLU A 342 47.65 -18.38 -15.91
CA GLU A 342 47.93 -18.66 -14.50
C GLU A 342 47.05 -17.80 -13.59
N ILE A 343 46.45 -18.44 -12.58
CA ILE A 343 45.66 -17.77 -11.55
C ILE A 343 46.42 -17.75 -10.23
N ILE A 344 46.52 -16.57 -9.63
CA ILE A 344 47.06 -16.38 -8.29
C ILE A 344 45.88 -16.21 -7.34
N GLN A 345 45.74 -17.08 -6.35
CA GLN A 345 44.59 -17.10 -5.46
C GLN A 345 44.96 -17.57 -4.06
N ASN A 346 44.15 -17.22 -3.06
CA ASN A 346 44.30 -17.68 -1.67
C ASN A 346 43.08 -18.48 -1.16
N CYS A 347 42.20 -18.91 -2.06
CA CYS A 347 41.04 -19.76 -1.78
C CYS A 347 41.47 -21.18 -1.36
N ASP A 348 42.48 -21.73 -2.03
CA ASP A 348 43.05 -23.05 -1.74
C ASP A 348 44.56 -23.11 -2.11
N SER A 349 45.20 -24.28 -1.96
CA SER A 349 46.63 -24.47 -2.21
C SER A 349 46.98 -24.87 -3.65
N ARG A 350 46.01 -24.97 -4.57
CA ARG A 350 46.24 -25.46 -5.93
C ARG A 350 46.84 -24.35 -6.80
N LYS A 351 47.87 -24.71 -7.57
CA LYS A 351 48.34 -23.91 -8.70
C LYS A 351 47.47 -24.20 -9.92
N LEU A 352 46.83 -23.18 -10.46
CA LEU A 352 45.82 -23.33 -11.52
C LEU A 352 46.30 -22.63 -12.79
N ILE A 353 46.28 -23.37 -13.90
CA ILE A 353 46.53 -22.86 -15.25
C ILE A 353 45.29 -23.17 -16.08
N LEU A 354 44.66 -22.14 -16.61
CA LEU A 354 43.40 -22.25 -17.33
C LEU A 354 43.59 -22.18 -18.85
N SER A 355 42.76 -22.93 -19.56
CA SER A 355 42.68 -22.90 -21.02
C SER A 355 41.23 -22.93 -21.49
N GLY A 356 40.94 -22.30 -22.63
CA GLY A 356 39.59 -22.26 -23.19
C GLY A 356 38.65 -21.33 -22.41
N ASN A 357 37.36 -21.63 -22.41
CA ASN A 357 36.35 -20.84 -21.71
C ASN A 357 36.10 -21.42 -20.33
N GLN A 358 36.16 -20.58 -19.30
CA GLN A 358 36.11 -21.03 -17.91
C GLN A 358 35.18 -20.12 -17.11
N LEU A 359 34.32 -20.73 -16.31
CA LEU A 359 33.48 -20.06 -15.32
C LEU A 359 34.05 -20.35 -13.93
N LEU A 360 34.45 -19.31 -13.23
CA LEU A 360 35.04 -19.40 -11.90
C LEU A 360 34.01 -18.91 -10.89
N HIS A 361 33.74 -19.72 -9.87
CA HIS A 361 32.95 -19.33 -8.73
C HIS A 361 33.82 -19.35 -7.47
N PHE A 362 33.92 -18.23 -6.77
CA PHE A 362 34.80 -18.08 -5.62
C PHE A 362 34.10 -17.36 -4.45
N SER A 363 34.46 -17.71 -3.21
CA SER A 363 33.94 -17.03 -2.02
C SER A 363 34.96 -17.02 -0.88
N ASN A 364 34.91 -15.97 -0.05
CA ASN A 364 35.81 -15.78 1.10
C ASN A 364 37.29 -15.83 0.75
N CYS A 365 37.65 -15.31 -0.43
CA CYS A 365 39.02 -15.33 -0.91
C CYS A 365 39.27 -14.25 -1.98
N GLN A 366 40.52 -14.19 -2.40
CA GLN A 366 41.08 -13.25 -3.36
C GLN A 366 41.59 -14.02 -4.57
N VAL A 367 41.24 -13.55 -5.75
CA VAL A 367 41.63 -14.14 -7.03
C VAL A 367 42.23 -13.04 -7.89
N LYS A 368 43.46 -13.24 -8.36
CA LYS A 368 44.17 -12.36 -9.29
C LYS A 368 44.38 -13.08 -10.61
N ILE A 369 43.94 -12.43 -11.68
CA ILE A 369 44.02 -12.93 -13.06
C ILE A 369 44.57 -11.80 -13.92
N LEU A 370 45.78 -11.97 -14.47
CA LEU A 370 46.53 -10.87 -15.09
C LEU A 370 46.65 -9.67 -14.13
N ASP A 371 46.17 -8.50 -14.57
CA ASP A 371 46.16 -7.26 -13.79
C ASP A 371 44.83 -7.02 -13.05
N HIS A 372 43.88 -7.96 -13.13
CA HIS A 372 42.59 -7.88 -12.44
C HIS A 372 42.65 -8.55 -11.08
N TYR A 373 41.99 -7.93 -10.10
CA TYR A 373 41.94 -8.40 -8.73
C TYR A 373 40.48 -8.45 -8.25
N PHE A 374 40.07 -9.62 -7.79
CA PHE A 374 38.72 -9.90 -7.32
C PHE A 374 38.80 -10.37 -5.88
N SER A 375 37.92 -9.87 -5.02
CA SER A 375 37.87 -10.29 -3.62
C SER A 375 36.46 -10.25 -3.08
N ASN A 376 36.09 -11.32 -2.40
CA ASN A 376 34.80 -11.49 -1.74
C ASN A 376 35.05 -11.84 -0.27
N ILE A 377 34.36 -11.14 0.63
CA ILE A 377 34.27 -11.53 2.04
C ILE A 377 32.78 -11.69 2.34
N LYS A 378 32.31 -12.94 2.33
CA LYS A 378 31.00 -13.28 2.89
C LYS A 378 31.19 -13.43 4.39
N GLU A 379 30.87 -12.38 5.12
CA GLU A 379 30.50 -12.56 6.51
C GLU A 379 29.31 -13.52 6.52
N LYS A 380 29.51 -14.75 7.03
CA LYS A 380 28.39 -15.46 7.62
C LYS A 380 27.98 -14.59 8.79
N SER A 381 27.10 -13.64 8.54
CA SER A 381 26.33 -13.03 9.61
C SER A 381 25.59 -14.18 10.27
N GLN A 382 26.18 -14.77 11.31
CA GLN A 382 25.36 -15.14 12.42
C GLN A 382 24.88 -13.79 12.92
N ASP A 383 23.65 -13.41 12.53
CA ASP A 383 22.92 -12.32 13.17
C ASP A 383 22.73 -12.72 14.64
N ARG A 384 23.82 -12.67 15.41
CA ARG A 384 23.77 -12.51 16.84
C ARG A 384 23.49 -11.04 16.96
N PHE A 385 22.20 -10.71 17.01
CA PHE A 385 21.76 -9.49 17.63
C PHE A 385 22.45 -9.43 18.99
N PHE A 386 23.51 -8.64 19.09
CA PHE A 386 24.02 -8.21 20.37
C PHE A 386 22.98 -7.25 20.90
N TYR A 387 22.00 -7.78 21.64
CA TYR A 387 21.33 -6.97 22.63
C TYR A 387 22.44 -6.36 23.48
N PRO A 388 22.49 -5.03 23.68
CA PRO A 388 23.49 -4.42 24.53
C PRO A 388 23.33 -5.00 25.93
N THR A 389 24.17 -6.00 26.28
CA THR A 389 24.37 -6.53 27.62
C THR A 389 25.25 -5.59 28.42
N ASN A 390 25.03 -4.28 28.27
CA ASN A 390 25.32 -3.36 29.35
C ASN A 390 24.19 -3.56 30.36
N GLN A 391 24.31 -4.60 31.18
CA GLN A 391 23.83 -4.54 32.56
C GLN A 391 24.61 -3.41 33.23
N ILE A 392 24.19 -2.18 32.93
CA ILE A 392 24.37 -1.10 33.86
C ILE A 392 23.54 -1.54 35.05
N ASN A 393 24.22 -1.92 36.14
CA ASN A 393 23.63 -2.04 37.47
C ASN A 393 23.19 -0.64 37.91
N GLN A 394 22.22 -0.07 37.22
CA GLN A 394 21.34 0.93 37.79
C GLN A 394 20.26 0.13 38.48
N ASN A 395 20.25 0.19 39.81
CA ASN A 395 19.09 -0.20 40.61
C ASN A 395 17.93 0.72 40.23
N PHE A 396 17.26 0.41 39.12
CA PHE A 396 15.87 0.77 38.95
C PHE A 396 15.10 -0.23 39.81
N THR A 397 14.81 0.19 41.05
CA THR A 397 14.01 -0.60 41.98
C THR A 397 12.60 -0.88 41.46
N ASP A 398 12.14 -0.15 40.44
CA ASP A 398 10.84 -0.37 39.83
C ASP A 398 11.05 -0.63 38.33
N LYS A 399 11.04 -1.92 37.95
CA LYS A 399 10.82 -2.31 36.55
C LYS A 399 9.40 -1.87 36.21
N LEU A 400 9.27 -0.82 35.40
CA LEU A 400 7.99 -0.45 34.81
C LEU A 400 7.50 -1.65 33.99
N THR A 401 6.52 -2.36 34.51
CA THR A 401 5.91 -3.50 33.83
C THR A 401 5.00 -2.98 32.71
N LEU A 402 4.69 -3.85 31.74
CA LEU A 402 3.69 -3.52 30.73
C LEU A 402 2.36 -3.15 31.39
N ASP A 403 2.04 -3.77 32.53
CA ASP A 403 0.88 -3.44 33.35
C ASP A 403 0.99 -2.03 33.96
N ASP A 404 2.17 -1.58 34.39
CA ASP A 404 2.38 -0.20 34.86
C ASP A 404 2.24 0.82 33.73
N ILE A 405 2.67 0.48 32.51
CA ILE A 405 2.48 1.33 31.31
C ILE A 405 0.99 1.39 30.94
N ILE A 406 0.29 0.27 31.03
CA ILE A 406 -1.16 0.20 30.82
C ILE A 406 -1.90 0.98 31.92
N LEU A 407 -1.47 0.87 33.18
CA LEU A 407 -2.05 1.60 34.31
C LEU A 407 -1.79 3.11 34.22
N TYR A 408 -0.59 3.51 33.79
CA TYR A 408 -0.24 4.91 33.58
C TYR A 408 -0.99 5.52 32.40
N ASN A 409 -1.18 4.75 31.32
CA ASN A 409 -2.03 5.16 30.20
C ASN A 409 -3.51 5.16 30.59
N ALA A 410 -3.98 4.22 31.41
CA ALA A 410 -5.33 4.21 31.94
C ALA A 410 -5.58 5.41 32.87
N GLU A 411 -4.63 5.77 33.74
CA GLU A 411 -4.70 6.98 34.57
C GLU A 411 -4.66 8.26 33.72
N ASN A 412 -3.87 8.30 32.64
CA ASN A 412 -3.86 9.43 31.72
C ASN A 412 -5.18 9.55 30.95
N ILE A 413 -5.77 8.43 30.52
CA ILE A 413 -7.10 8.38 29.90
C ILE A 413 -8.16 8.82 30.91
N HIS A 414 -8.10 8.36 32.16
CA HIS A 414 -9.03 8.73 33.22
C HIS A 414 -8.89 10.20 33.64
N LYS A 415 -7.67 10.76 33.66
CA LYS A 415 -7.43 12.21 33.85
C LYS A 415 -7.94 13.03 32.67
N ILE A 416 -7.86 12.50 31.44
CA ILE A 416 -8.44 13.14 30.25
C ILE A 416 -9.99 13.08 30.32
N GLU A 417 -10.57 12.02 30.87
CA GLU A 417 -12.01 11.87 31.10
C GLU A 417 -12.53 12.74 32.27
N GLU A 418 -11.79 12.88 33.36
CA GLU A 418 -12.13 13.79 34.48
C GLU A 418 -12.02 15.29 34.09
N LEU A 419 -11.16 15.62 33.11
CA LEU A 419 -11.09 16.97 32.51
C LEU A 419 -12.25 17.23 31.53
N GLN A 420 -13.01 16.21 31.13
CA GLN A 420 -14.31 16.41 30.50
C GLN A 420 -15.33 16.75 31.60
N VAL A 421 -15.49 18.04 31.84
CA VAL A 421 -16.59 18.61 32.66
C VAL A 421 -17.86 17.80 32.40
N PRO A 422 -18.51 17.21 33.43
CA PRO A 422 -19.69 16.38 33.23
C PRO A 422 -20.79 17.25 32.64
N ARG A 423 -20.96 17.18 31.32
CA ARG A 423 -22.12 17.73 30.65
C ARG A 423 -23.30 16.87 31.10
N LYS A 424 -24.13 17.43 31.98
CA LYS A 424 -25.50 16.94 32.15
C LYS A 424 -26.20 17.09 30.79
N ILE A 425 -26.11 16.05 29.97
CA ILE A 425 -26.90 15.94 28.74
C ILE A 425 -28.34 15.76 29.19
N THR A 426 -29.06 16.87 29.23
CA THR A 426 -30.51 16.84 29.36
C THR A 426 -30.99 16.46 27.97
N TYR A 427 -31.33 15.18 27.76
CA TYR A 427 -31.99 14.74 26.54
C TYR A 427 -33.38 15.38 26.52
N GLY A 428 -33.47 16.57 25.94
CA GLY A 428 -34.72 17.14 25.49
C GLY A 428 -35.20 16.29 24.31
N ILE A 429 -35.89 15.18 24.60
CA ILE A 429 -36.67 14.46 23.59
C ILE A 429 -37.67 15.48 23.07
N ASN A 430 -37.43 15.95 21.85
CA ASN A 430 -38.29 16.91 21.19
C ASN A 430 -39.62 16.19 20.95
N ILE A 431 -40.61 16.43 21.81
CA ILE A 431 -41.90 15.73 21.85
C ILE A 431 -42.56 15.71 20.46
N GLY A 432 -42.31 16.74 19.64
CA GLY A 432 -42.78 16.79 18.25
C GLY A 432 -42.28 15.65 17.35
N PHE A 433 -41.04 15.18 17.53
CA PHE A 433 -40.49 14.11 16.68
C PHE A 433 -41.11 12.74 17.00
N VAL A 434 -41.45 12.50 18.27
CA VAL A 434 -42.16 11.29 18.70
C VAL A 434 -43.57 11.26 18.11
N PHE A 435 -44.27 12.40 18.07
CA PHE A 435 -45.59 12.47 17.43
C PHE A 435 -45.52 12.18 15.92
N VAL A 436 -44.52 12.68 15.20
CA VAL A 436 -44.36 12.41 13.76
C VAL A 436 -44.15 10.91 13.50
N ILE A 437 -43.33 10.24 14.30
CA ILE A 437 -43.10 8.79 14.16
C ILE A 437 -44.39 8.02 14.46
N VAL A 438 -45.13 8.39 15.51
CA VAL A 438 -46.40 7.73 15.88
C VAL A 438 -47.44 7.89 14.77
N PHE A 439 -47.58 9.09 14.19
CA PHE A 439 -48.51 9.32 13.08
C PHE A 439 -48.08 8.58 11.80
N ALA A 440 -46.79 8.49 11.50
CA ALA A 440 -46.29 7.72 10.38
C ALA A 440 -46.62 6.22 10.52
N ILE A 441 -46.40 5.65 11.72
CA ILE A 441 -46.75 4.25 12.02
C ILE A 441 -48.27 4.04 11.90
N PHE A 442 -49.09 4.97 12.41
CA PHE A 442 -50.54 4.88 12.30
C PHE A 442 -51.02 4.97 10.85
N GLY A 443 -50.39 5.81 10.03
CA GLY A 443 -50.66 5.94 8.60
C GLY A 443 -50.33 4.66 7.84
N ILE A 444 -49.16 4.06 8.10
CA ILE A 444 -48.75 2.77 7.53
C ILE A 444 -49.76 1.68 7.94
N PHE A 445 -50.15 1.63 9.21
CA PHE A 445 -51.09 0.62 9.69
C PHE A 445 -52.49 0.77 9.07
N ALA A 446 -52.98 2.01 8.94
CA ALA A 446 -54.25 2.31 8.28
C ALA A 446 -54.22 1.95 6.79
N TYR A 447 -53.12 2.23 6.10
CA TYR A 447 -52.90 1.89 4.70
C TYR A 447 -52.91 0.36 4.49
N LEU A 448 -52.15 -0.38 5.30
CA LEU A 448 -52.12 -1.84 5.25
C LEU A 448 -53.49 -2.47 5.57
N LYS A 449 -54.22 -1.91 6.53
CA LYS A 449 -55.59 -2.38 6.89
C LYS A 449 -56.63 -2.08 5.79
N ARG A 450 -56.46 -1.00 5.03
CA ARG A 450 -57.34 -0.67 3.89
C ARG A 450 -57.11 -1.63 2.73
N ASN A 451 -55.84 -1.92 2.40
CA ASN A 451 -55.51 -2.82 1.29
C ASN A 451 -55.78 -4.30 1.60
N SER A 452 -55.73 -4.73 2.87
CA SER A 452 -56.06 -6.11 3.24
C SER A 452 -57.53 -6.48 2.97
N LYS A 453 -58.45 -5.52 3.06
CA LYS A 453 -59.85 -5.74 2.69
C LYS A 453 -60.04 -5.95 1.19
N ALA A 454 -59.30 -5.23 0.35
CA ALA A 454 -59.35 -5.41 -1.10
C ALA A 454 -58.83 -6.79 -1.53
N CYS A 455 -57.75 -7.26 -0.89
CA CYS A 455 -57.17 -8.58 -1.15
C CYS A 455 -58.12 -9.72 -0.76
N LYS A 456 -58.86 -9.57 0.36
CA LYS A 456 -59.81 -10.60 0.80
C LYS A 456 -60.98 -10.78 -0.17
N VAL A 457 -61.46 -9.68 -0.78
CA VAL A 457 -62.52 -9.72 -1.81
C VAL A 457 -62.03 -10.39 -3.10
N GLN A 458 -60.78 -10.16 -3.51
CA GLN A 458 -60.22 -10.81 -4.70
C GLN A 458 -60.04 -12.32 -4.52
N VAL A 459 -59.59 -12.75 -3.33
CA VAL A 459 -59.42 -14.18 -3.03
C VAL A 459 -60.77 -14.90 -2.93
N GLU A 460 -61.79 -14.29 -2.31
CA GLU A 460 -63.14 -14.86 -2.25
C GLU A 460 -63.78 -14.96 -3.66
N ASN A 461 -63.55 -13.98 -4.54
CA ASN A 461 -64.01 -14.02 -5.93
C ASN A 461 -63.31 -15.11 -6.75
N GLN A 462 -61.99 -15.29 -6.57
CA GLN A 462 -61.26 -16.38 -7.23
C GLN A 462 -61.68 -17.76 -6.74
N ILE A 463 -62.00 -17.92 -5.45
CA ILE A 463 -62.51 -19.19 -4.90
C ILE A 463 -63.91 -19.50 -5.47
N GLN A 464 -64.78 -18.50 -5.65
CA GLN A 464 -66.09 -18.70 -6.31
C GLN A 464 -65.99 -19.01 -7.80
N GLU A 465 -65.06 -18.37 -8.54
CA GLU A 465 -64.84 -18.71 -9.95
C GLU A 465 -64.26 -20.12 -10.12
N ASN A 466 -63.32 -20.51 -9.24
CA ASN A 466 -62.73 -21.85 -9.27
C ASN A 466 -63.71 -22.95 -8.81
N SER A 467 -64.69 -22.64 -7.95
CA SER A 467 -65.75 -23.60 -7.61
C SER A 467 -66.73 -23.80 -8.77
N LYS A 468 -67.04 -22.74 -9.55
CA LYS A 468 -67.88 -22.84 -10.76
C LYS A 468 -67.20 -23.56 -11.92
N ARG A 469 -65.86 -23.54 -12.01
CA ARG A 469 -65.12 -24.28 -13.06
C ARG A 469 -64.96 -25.78 -12.79
N ARG A 470 -65.33 -26.31 -11.61
CA ARG A 470 -65.19 -27.75 -11.28
C ARG A 470 -66.41 -28.62 -11.58
N GLU A 471 -67.48 -28.07 -12.15
CA GLU A 471 -68.65 -28.86 -12.60
C GLU A 471 -68.70 -29.11 -14.12
N GLY A 472 -67.66 -28.73 -14.88
CA GLY A 472 -67.61 -28.94 -16.32
C GLY A 472 -66.36 -29.71 -16.76
N GLU A 473 -66.59 -30.95 -17.19
CA GLU A 473 -65.88 -31.71 -18.23
C GLU A 473 -64.33 -31.60 -18.34
N VAL A 474 -63.68 -32.72 -18.03
CA VAL A 474 -62.24 -32.96 -18.14
C VAL A 474 -61.78 -32.88 -19.60
N THR A 475 -60.96 -31.90 -19.94
CA THR A 475 -60.07 -31.93 -21.10
C THR A 475 -58.69 -31.42 -20.72
N TYR A 476 -57.67 -32.24 -20.93
CA TYR A 476 -56.26 -31.86 -20.80
C TYR A 476 -55.84 -31.03 -22.02
N PRO A 477 -55.04 -29.97 -21.81
CA PRO A 477 -53.76 -29.96 -22.53
C PRO A 477 -52.57 -29.31 -21.80
N SER A 478 -51.40 -29.88 -22.13
CA SER A 478 -50.10 -29.28 -22.50
C SER A 478 -49.47 -28.13 -21.70
N ALA A 479 -48.19 -28.37 -21.39
CA ALA A 479 -47.23 -27.43 -20.81
C ALA A 479 -46.81 -26.31 -21.78
N SER A 480 -46.80 -25.07 -21.29
CA SER A 480 -45.71 -24.08 -21.44
C SER A 480 -46.03 -22.75 -20.72
N ASP A 481 -44.98 -22.19 -20.11
CA ASP A 481 -44.76 -20.81 -19.65
C ASP A 481 -45.05 -20.40 -18.18
N PRO A 482 -44.09 -19.71 -17.51
CA PRO A 482 -44.21 -19.25 -16.13
C PRO A 482 -44.87 -17.85 -16.05
N ILE A 483 -45.87 -17.71 -15.19
CA ILE A 483 -46.36 -16.41 -14.71
C ILE A 483 -45.70 -16.17 -13.36
N GLU A 484 -44.57 -15.45 -13.37
CA GLU A 484 -43.84 -15.08 -12.16
C GLU A 484 -43.82 -13.55 -12.06
N TYR A 485 -44.76 -12.96 -11.31
CA TYR A 485 -44.56 -11.65 -10.67
C TYR A 485 -45.60 -11.30 -9.57
N GLU A 486 -46.72 -12.02 -9.43
CA GLU A 486 -47.70 -11.75 -8.34
C GLU A 486 -47.55 -12.66 -7.10
N THR A 487 -46.85 -13.80 -7.21
CA THR A 487 -46.64 -14.74 -6.07
C THR A 487 -45.60 -14.23 -5.05
N ALA A 488 -44.72 -13.31 -5.45
CA ALA A 488 -43.63 -12.81 -4.62
C ALA A 488 -44.08 -11.96 -3.42
N MET A 489 -45.19 -11.22 -3.56
CA MET A 489 -45.70 -10.35 -2.50
C MET A 489 -46.44 -11.11 -1.38
N CYS A 490 -46.92 -12.33 -1.65
CA CYS A 490 -47.57 -13.17 -0.63
C CYS A 490 -46.54 -13.92 0.25
N ASN A 491 -45.40 -14.31 -0.33
CA ASN A 491 -44.34 -15.05 0.39
C ASN A 491 -43.59 -14.18 1.42
N ILE A 492 -43.51 -12.87 1.22
CA ILE A 492 -42.91 -11.92 2.18
C ILE A 492 -43.69 -11.90 3.50
N ARG A 493 -45.01 -12.12 3.46
CA ARG A 493 -45.83 -12.19 4.67
C ARG A 493 -45.58 -13.47 5.48
N GLN A 494 -45.38 -14.61 4.81
CA GLN A 494 -45.08 -15.88 5.47
C GLN A 494 -43.67 -15.87 6.09
N PHE A 495 -42.72 -15.14 5.49
CA PHE A 495 -41.39 -14.92 6.06
C PHE A 495 -41.43 -14.01 7.30
N LEU A 496 -42.18 -12.92 7.28
CA LEU A 496 -42.29 -11.98 8.41
C LEU A 496 -43.11 -12.55 9.59
N GLU A 497 -44.08 -13.43 9.34
CA GLU A 497 -44.81 -14.15 10.40
C GLU A 497 -43.94 -15.22 11.10
N ASN A 498 -42.91 -15.75 10.42
CA ASN A 498 -41.97 -16.73 11.00
C ASN A 498 -40.85 -16.09 11.83
N VAL A 499 -40.40 -14.88 11.49
CA VAL A 499 -39.36 -14.15 12.26
C VAL A 499 -39.91 -13.63 13.60
N GLY A 500 -41.23 -13.43 13.72
CA GLY A 500 -41.87 -12.94 14.95
C GLY A 500 -41.97 -13.95 16.11
N ASN A 501 -41.67 -15.24 15.91
CA ASN A 501 -41.94 -16.30 16.89
C ASN A 501 -40.70 -17.02 17.47
N ALA A 502 -39.47 -16.60 17.15
CA ALA A 502 -38.28 -17.19 17.75
C ALA A 502 -37.95 -16.54 19.11
N LYS A 503 -38.58 -17.05 20.18
CA LYS A 503 -38.15 -16.79 21.58
C LYS A 503 -36.96 -17.68 21.95
N CYS A 504 -36.01 -17.06 22.66
CA CYS A 504 -34.90 -17.71 23.34
C CYS A 504 -35.38 -18.79 24.33
N THR A 505 -34.84 -20.00 24.23
CA THR A 505 -34.67 -20.91 25.37
C THR A 505 -33.32 -21.63 25.27
N SER A 506 -32.56 -21.48 26.34
CA SER A 506 -31.32 -22.16 26.70
C SER A 506 -31.49 -23.67 26.89
N ALA A 507 -30.46 -24.47 26.54
CA ALA A 507 -30.10 -25.68 27.27
C ALA A 507 -28.69 -26.18 26.90
N ASN A 508 -27.96 -26.56 27.94
CA ASN A 508 -26.69 -27.30 27.93
C ASN A 508 -26.73 -28.58 27.09
N SER A 509 -25.59 -28.94 26.46
CA SER A 509 -25.02 -30.30 26.52
C SER A 509 -23.69 -30.37 25.77
N SER A 510 -22.63 -30.73 26.51
CA SER A 510 -21.52 -31.63 26.17
C SER A 510 -21.35 -32.08 24.70
N PHE A 511 -20.14 -31.91 24.15
CA PHE A 511 -19.41 -32.95 23.37
C PHE A 511 -17.97 -32.45 23.09
N GLN A 512 -16.97 -33.06 23.74
CA GLN A 512 -15.98 -34.00 23.17
C GLN A 512 -14.97 -33.39 22.20
N SER A 513 -13.70 -33.44 22.62
CA SER A 513 -12.51 -33.14 21.82
C SER A 513 -12.32 -34.15 20.68
N PRO A 514 -11.85 -33.73 19.50
CA PRO A 514 -11.25 -34.65 18.54
C PRO A 514 -9.76 -34.82 18.81
N ASP A 515 -9.36 -36.08 18.74
CA ASP A 515 -8.02 -36.63 18.84
C ASP A 515 -6.95 -35.93 18.00
N THR A 516 -5.81 -35.72 18.64
CA THR A 516 -4.50 -35.52 18.03
C THR A 516 -3.96 -36.84 17.45
N ARG A 517 -3.83 -36.94 16.13
CA ARG A 517 -2.92 -37.89 15.46
C ARG A 517 -2.34 -37.30 14.17
N SER A 518 -1.04 -37.00 14.20
CA SER A 518 -0.12 -37.04 13.05
C SER A 518 1.30 -37.08 13.65
N ALA A 519 1.94 -38.25 13.76
CA ALA A 519 2.66 -38.96 12.70
C ALA A 519 3.96 -38.24 12.29
N ASN A 520 5.06 -38.77 12.80
CA ASN A 520 6.44 -38.56 12.38
C ASN A 520 6.61 -38.77 10.86
N TYR A 521 7.40 -37.92 10.21
CA TYR A 521 8.32 -38.31 9.14
C TYR A 521 9.58 -37.43 9.19
N LEU A 522 10.72 -38.15 9.19
CA LEU A 522 12.12 -37.81 8.89
C LEU A 522 12.58 -36.35 8.77
#